data_AF-A0A7X6DLQ8-F1
#
_entry.id   AF-A0A7X6DLQ8-F1
#
_cell.length_a   1.000
_cell.length_b   1.000
_cell.length_c   1.000
_cell.angle_alpha   90.00
_cell.angle_beta   90.00
_cell.angle_gamma   90.00
#
_symmetry.space_group_name_H-M   'P 1'
#
loop_
_entity.id
_entity.type
_entity.pdbx_description
1 polymer ?
#
loop_
_entity_poly.entity_id
_entity_poly.type
_entity_poly.pdbx_seq_one_letter_code
_entity_poly.pdbx_strand_id
1 'polypeptide(L)'
;MNNNVVLRGSVASILVTLPIGMIVLRLLPGWDGLVRDMGAGGAWTVAFVSQLIYGWVIGIATFAFLKLLEKLKYQGSAFGAGLSAAISVTTINILSIRFSVDFGAALVLWLAWATWVVNYVVYLFMKLLNRSRRPIA
;
A
#
# COMPACT_ATOMS: atom_id res chain seq x y z
N MET A 1 21.92 0.02 -2.36
CA MET A 1 21.08 -1.20 -2.25
C MET A 1 21.20 -1.90 -3.61
N ASN A 2 20.81 -3.16 -3.80
CA ASN A 2 20.77 -3.68 -5.17
C ASN A 2 19.52 -3.10 -5.87
N ASN A 3 19.63 -2.60 -7.10
CA ASN A 3 18.48 -2.18 -7.91
C ASN A 3 17.38 -3.25 -7.96
N ASN A 4 17.76 -4.53 -7.89
CA ASN A 4 16.84 -5.65 -7.77
C ASN A 4 15.92 -5.57 -6.53
N VAL A 5 16.38 -5.07 -5.39
CA VAL A 5 15.56 -4.97 -4.17
C VAL A 5 14.53 -3.84 -4.28
N VAL A 6 14.92 -2.72 -4.89
CA VAL A 6 14.01 -1.59 -5.15
C VAL A 6 12.89 -2.03 -6.10
N LEU A 7 13.24 -2.68 -7.21
CA LEU A 7 12.30 -3.17 -8.20
C LEU A 7 11.39 -4.27 -7.63
N ARG A 8 11.97 -5.24 -6.88
CA ARG A 8 11.18 -6.29 -6.23
C ARG A 8 10.22 -5.73 -5.18
N GLY A 9 10.64 -4.71 -4.43
CA GLY A 9 9.79 -4.04 -3.44
C GLY A 9 8.62 -3.30 -4.09
N SER A 10 8.84 -2.59 -5.20
CA SER A 10 7.75 -1.91 -5.92
C SER A 10 6.79 -2.91 -6.58
N VAL A 11 7.32 -3.96 -7.23
CA VAL A 11 6.50 -5.02 -7.84
C VAL A 11 5.70 -5.76 -6.78
N ALA A 12 6.31 -6.13 -5.64
CA ALA A 12 5.60 -6.75 -4.54
C ALA A 12 4.48 -5.87 -4.01
N SER A 13 4.71 -4.55 -3.92
CA SER A 13 3.68 -3.60 -3.47
C SER A 13 2.46 -3.58 -4.41
N ILE A 14 2.69 -3.54 -5.72
CA ILE A 14 1.62 -3.58 -6.74
C ILE A 14 0.85 -4.91 -6.63
N LEU A 15 1.57 -6.03 -6.60
CA LEU A 15 0.98 -7.37 -6.56
C LEU A 15 0.18 -7.64 -5.29
N VAL A 16 0.59 -7.07 -4.16
CA VAL A 16 -0.11 -7.21 -2.88
C VAL A 16 -1.36 -6.33 -2.79
N THR A 17 -1.33 -5.16 -3.45
CA THR A 17 -2.43 -4.18 -3.39
C THR A 17 -3.73 -4.75 -3.98
N LEU A 18 -3.66 -5.42 -5.12
CA LEU A 18 -4.82 -6.00 -5.80
C LEU A 18 -5.62 -7.00 -4.93
N PRO A 19 -5.02 -8.12 -4.46
CA PRO A 19 -5.77 -9.13 -3.70
C PRO A 19 -6.22 -8.60 -2.33
N ILE A 20 -5.37 -7.86 -1.61
CA ILE A 20 -5.74 -7.33 -0.29
C ILE A 20 -6.81 -6.26 -0.43
N GLY A 21 -6.65 -5.34 -1.39
CA GLY A 21 -7.63 -4.29 -1.64
C GLY A 21 -9.00 -4.85 -1.96
N MET A 22 -9.08 -5.89 -2.79
CA MET A 22 -10.34 -6.57 -3.13
C MET A 22 -10.99 -7.26 -1.93
N ILE A 23 -10.20 -7.99 -1.13
CA ILE A 23 -10.70 -8.66 0.09
C ILE A 23 -11.25 -7.62 1.08
N VAL A 24 -10.48 -6.56 1.34
CA VAL A 24 -10.86 -5.52 2.30
C VAL A 24 -12.10 -4.78 1.83
N LEU A 25 -12.18 -4.38 0.56
CA LEU A 25 -13.35 -3.67 0.03
C LEU A 25 -14.63 -4.49 0.17
N ARG A 26 -14.57 -5.80 -0.09
CA ARG A 26 -15.72 -6.71 0.04
C ARG A 26 -16.19 -6.87 1.49
N LEU A 27 -15.28 -6.79 2.46
CA LEU A 27 -15.61 -6.92 3.88
C LEU A 27 -16.14 -5.62 4.49
N LEU A 28 -16.09 -4.50 3.77
CA LEU A 28 -16.51 -3.21 4.27
C LEU A 28 -17.98 -2.92 3.95
N PRO A 29 -18.69 -2.17 4.83
CA PRO A 29 -20.13 -1.96 4.74
C PRO A 29 -20.59 -1.17 3.49
N GLY A 30 -19.66 -0.56 2.74
CA GLY A 30 -19.96 0.10 1.47
C GLY A 30 -20.21 -0.85 0.29
N TRP A 31 -19.83 -2.14 0.42
CA TRP A 31 -19.93 -3.11 -0.66
C TRP A 31 -21.38 -3.39 -1.08
N ASP A 32 -22.26 -3.63 -0.11
CA ASP A 32 -23.67 -3.95 -0.41
C ASP A 32 -24.40 -2.78 -1.09
N GLY A 33 -24.05 -1.53 -0.72
CA GLY A 33 -24.54 -0.33 -1.41
C GLY A 33 -24.05 -0.26 -2.85
N LEU A 34 -22.75 -0.48 -3.07
CA LEU A 34 -22.15 -0.48 -4.40
C LEU A 34 -22.75 -1.56 -5.32
N VAL A 35 -22.99 -2.76 -4.80
CA VAL A 35 -23.64 -3.86 -5.52
C VAL A 35 -25.09 -3.54 -5.83
N ARG A 36 -25.81 -2.90 -4.90
CA ARG A 36 -27.21 -2.50 -5.12
C ARG A 36 -27.33 -1.44 -6.22
N ASP A 37 -26.39 -0.50 -6.28
CA ASP A 37 -26.46 0.64 -7.20
C ASP A 37 -25.94 0.31 -8.61
N MET A 38 -24.95 -0.60 -8.72
CA MET A 38 -24.24 -0.87 -9.99
C MET A 38 -24.35 -2.33 -10.46
N GLY A 39 -24.99 -3.20 -9.67
CA GLY A 39 -24.97 -4.65 -9.84
C GLY A 39 -23.63 -5.26 -9.44
N ALA A 40 -23.63 -6.57 -9.16
CA ALA A 40 -22.42 -7.27 -8.72
C ALA A 40 -21.25 -7.15 -9.72
N GLY A 41 -21.54 -7.25 -11.03
CA GLY A 41 -20.52 -7.10 -12.07
C GLY A 41 -19.94 -5.69 -12.15
N GLY A 42 -20.76 -4.65 -11.99
CA GLY A 42 -20.31 -3.25 -11.95
C GLY A 42 -19.45 -2.97 -10.73
N ALA A 43 -19.88 -3.41 -9.55
CA ALA A 43 -19.15 -3.29 -8.30
C ALA A 43 -17.76 -3.93 -8.37
N TRP A 44 -17.66 -5.15 -8.93
CA TRP A 44 -16.38 -5.83 -9.14
C TRP A 44 -15.47 -5.11 -10.14
N THR A 45 -16.04 -4.55 -11.21
CA THR A 45 -15.27 -3.80 -12.21
C THR A 45 -14.69 -2.53 -11.62
N VAL A 46 -15.49 -1.75 -10.89
CA VAL A 46 -15.04 -0.53 -10.20
C VAL A 46 -13.98 -0.87 -9.14
N ALA A 47 -14.22 -1.92 -8.35
CA ALA A 47 -13.23 -2.41 -7.38
C ALA A 47 -11.90 -2.75 -8.08
N PHE A 48 -11.93 -3.52 -9.15
CA PHE A 48 -10.72 -3.91 -9.87
C PHE A 48 -9.94 -2.71 -10.43
N VAL A 49 -10.64 -1.78 -11.10
CA VAL A 49 -10.02 -0.58 -11.67
C VAL A 49 -9.44 0.32 -10.58
N SER A 50 -10.17 0.51 -9.47
CA SER A 50 -9.69 1.32 -8.34
C SER A 50 -8.41 0.73 -7.72
N GLN A 51 -8.36 -0.59 -7.53
CA GLN A 51 -7.18 -1.26 -6.96
C GLN A 51 -5.99 -1.29 -7.92
N LEU A 52 -6.21 -1.28 -9.25
CA LEU A 52 -5.13 -1.06 -10.21
C LEU A 52 -4.50 0.32 -10.05
N ILE A 53 -5.33 1.37 -9.96
CA ILE A 53 -4.86 2.75 -9.77
C ILE A 53 -4.10 2.87 -8.44
N TYR A 54 -4.66 2.33 -7.35
CA TYR A 54 -3.99 2.32 -6.05
C TYR A 54 -2.69 1.55 -6.09
N GLY A 55 -2.66 0.38 -6.73
CA GLY A 55 -1.46 -0.43 -6.90
C GLY A 55 -0.34 0.34 -7.58
N TRP A 56 -0.65 1.06 -8.66
CA TRP A 56 0.31 1.93 -9.36
C TRP A 56 0.87 3.03 -8.46
N VAL A 57 0.02 3.77 -7.78
CA VAL A 57 0.44 4.89 -6.92
C VAL A 57 1.25 4.39 -5.73
N ILE A 58 0.81 3.31 -5.07
CA ILE A 58 1.54 2.66 -3.97
C ILE A 58 2.88 2.13 -4.47
N GLY A 59 2.92 1.49 -5.63
CA GLY A 59 4.14 0.98 -6.25
C GLY A 59 5.18 2.07 -6.53
N ILE A 60 4.75 3.20 -7.11
CA ILE A 60 5.60 4.36 -7.39
C ILE A 60 6.08 5.00 -6.08
N ALA A 61 5.19 5.20 -5.11
CA ALA A 61 5.53 5.76 -3.81
C ALA A 61 6.57 4.89 -3.08
N THR A 62 6.37 3.57 -3.07
CA THR A 62 7.33 2.62 -2.48
C THR A 62 8.65 2.60 -3.25
N PHE A 63 8.65 2.69 -4.58
CA PHE A 63 9.87 2.81 -5.37
C PHE A 63 10.67 4.06 -4.97
N ALA A 64 10.00 5.22 -4.91
CA ALA A 64 10.63 6.48 -4.51
C ALA A 64 11.20 6.41 -3.09
N PHE A 65 10.45 5.80 -2.15
CA PHE A 65 10.90 5.60 -0.78
C PHE A 65 12.13 4.68 -0.68
N LEU A 66 12.11 3.55 -1.39
CA LEU A 66 13.25 2.62 -1.41
C LEU A 66 14.48 3.24 -2.09
N LYS A 67 14.30 4.08 -3.12
CA LYS A 67 15.38 4.88 -3.71
C LYS A 67 15.94 5.92 -2.73
N LEU A 68 15.10 6.54 -1.91
CA LEU A 68 15.55 7.45 -0.87
C LEU A 68 16.37 6.71 0.20
N LEU A 69 15.89 5.56 0.68
CA LEU A 69 16.64 4.72 1.64
C LEU A 69 17.98 4.26 1.07
N GLU A 70 18.02 3.93 -0.22
CA GLU A 70 19.26 3.60 -0.93
C GLU A 70 20.27 4.76 -0.89
N LYS A 71 19.83 6.01 -1.17
CA LYS A 71 20.68 7.19 -1.06
C LYS A 71 21.19 7.43 0.36
N LEU A 72 20.38 7.12 1.36
CA LEU A 72 20.73 7.23 2.79
C LEU A 72 21.56 6.04 3.31
N LYS A 73 22.05 5.15 2.43
CA LYS A 73 22.83 3.95 2.74
C LYS A 73 22.11 2.95 3.68
N TYR A 74 20.78 2.98 3.71
CA TYR A 74 19.98 2.02 4.45
C TYR A 74 19.60 0.81 3.60
N GLN A 75 19.48 -0.35 4.25
CA GLN A 75 18.95 -1.57 3.63
C GLN A 75 17.42 -1.56 3.75
N GLY A 76 16.74 -1.53 2.61
CA GLY A 76 15.32 -1.80 2.49
C GLY A 76 15.04 -3.29 2.29
N SER A 77 13.78 -3.70 2.51
CA SER A 77 13.33 -5.08 2.36
C SER A 77 12.10 -5.15 1.47
N ALA A 78 12.10 -6.07 0.49
CA ALA A 78 10.93 -6.31 -0.35
C ALA A 78 9.73 -6.83 0.45
N PHE A 79 9.98 -7.59 1.52
CA PHE A 79 8.93 -8.03 2.44
C PHE A 79 8.33 -6.85 3.21
N GLY A 80 9.15 -5.92 3.69
CA GLY A 80 8.68 -4.69 4.36
C GLY A 80 7.88 -3.79 3.43
N ALA A 81 8.28 -3.70 2.15
CA ALA A 81 7.55 -2.98 1.11
C ALA A 81 6.18 -3.63 0.80
N GLY A 82 6.09 -4.96 0.74
CA GLY A 82 4.80 -5.64 0.59
C GLY A 82 3.88 -5.42 1.79
N LEU A 83 4.42 -5.50 3.02
CA LEU A 83 3.65 -5.28 4.24
C LEU A 83 3.14 -3.84 4.36
N SER A 84 3.96 -2.85 3.99
CA SER A 84 3.54 -1.45 3.99
C SER A 84 2.45 -1.19 2.95
N ALA A 85 2.55 -1.79 1.76
CA ALA A 85 1.52 -1.71 0.74
C ALA A 85 0.19 -2.29 1.22
N ALA A 86 0.22 -3.45 1.89
CA ALA A 86 -0.95 -4.08 2.50
C ALA A 86 -1.65 -3.18 3.52
N ILE A 87 -0.87 -2.58 4.44
CA ILE A 87 -1.40 -1.67 5.46
C ILE A 87 -1.96 -0.40 4.80
N SER A 88 -1.27 0.14 3.79
CA SER A 88 -1.68 1.35 3.09
C SER A 88 -3.02 1.14 2.39
N VAL A 89 -3.13 0.12 1.52
CA VAL A 89 -4.38 -0.15 0.79
C VAL A 89 -5.55 -0.42 1.74
N THR A 90 -5.31 -1.13 2.84
CA THR A 90 -6.33 -1.42 3.85
C THR A 90 -6.83 -0.13 4.51
N THR A 91 -5.90 0.72 4.93
CA THR A 91 -6.21 2.01 5.57
C THR A 91 -7.01 2.90 4.64
N ILE A 92 -6.61 2.96 3.37
CA ILE A 92 -7.30 3.76 2.35
C ILE A 92 -8.72 3.26 2.10
N ASN A 93 -8.92 1.95 1.91
CA ASN A 93 -10.26 1.41 1.70
C ASN A 93 -11.20 1.72 2.88
N ILE A 94 -10.70 1.67 4.12
CA ILE A 94 -11.47 2.05 5.31
C ILE A 94 -11.82 3.54 5.29
N LEU A 95 -10.84 4.41 5.00
CA LEU A 95 -11.03 5.86 5.01
C LEU A 95 -11.95 6.33 3.88
N SER A 96 -11.81 5.79 2.68
CA SER A 96 -12.65 6.12 1.52
C SER A 96 -14.13 5.84 1.81
N ILE A 97 -14.43 4.76 2.52
CA ILE A 97 -15.82 4.41 2.89
C ILE A 97 -16.34 5.31 4.01
N ARG A 98 -15.47 5.73 4.94
CA ARG A 98 -15.90 6.51 6.11
C ARG A 98 -16.07 8.00 5.83
N PHE A 99 -15.31 8.54 4.88
CA PHE A 99 -15.25 9.98 4.63
C PHE A 99 -15.82 10.40 3.28
N SER A 100 -16.32 9.48 2.45
CA SER A 100 -16.85 9.75 1.11
C SER A 100 -15.94 10.72 0.33
N VAL A 101 -14.64 10.49 0.39
CA VAL A 101 -13.64 11.44 -0.11
C VAL A 101 -13.78 11.55 -1.63
N ASP A 102 -14.05 12.77 -2.12
CA ASP A 102 -14.18 13.03 -3.56
C ASP A 102 -12.92 12.61 -4.32
N PHE A 103 -13.13 11.77 -5.33
CA PHE A 103 -12.13 10.99 -6.06
C PHE A 103 -11.38 11.83 -7.10
N GLY A 104 -10.56 12.79 -6.63
CA GLY A 104 -9.69 13.61 -7.48
C GLY A 104 -8.19 13.35 -7.29
N ALA A 105 -7.36 14.24 -7.83
CA ALA A 105 -5.90 14.22 -7.65
C ALA A 105 -5.45 14.30 -6.18
N ALA A 106 -6.29 14.87 -5.30
CA ALA A 106 -6.06 14.93 -3.86
C ALA A 106 -5.96 13.53 -3.24
N LEU A 107 -6.78 12.57 -3.70
CA LEU A 107 -6.73 11.19 -3.20
C LEU A 107 -5.41 10.53 -3.57
N VAL A 108 -4.91 10.72 -4.79
CA VAL A 108 -3.63 10.15 -5.26
C VAL A 108 -2.45 10.66 -4.44
N LEU A 109 -2.41 11.97 -4.17
CA LEU A 109 -1.40 12.59 -3.31
C LEU A 109 -1.49 12.07 -1.88
N TRP A 110 -2.70 11.97 -1.35
CA TRP A 110 -2.93 11.44 0.00
C TRP A 110 -2.51 9.96 0.10
N LEU A 111 -2.82 9.17 -0.92
CA LEU A 111 -2.42 7.77 -1.05
C LEU A 111 -0.91 7.61 -1.04
N ALA A 112 -0.19 8.45 -1.81
CA ALA A 112 1.26 8.47 -1.86
C ALA A 112 1.86 8.84 -0.50
N TRP A 113 1.32 9.88 0.16
CA TRP A 113 1.75 10.31 1.49
C TRP A 113 1.52 9.24 2.55
N ALA A 114 0.32 8.66 2.62
CA ALA A 114 0.00 7.57 3.53
C ALA A 114 0.93 6.38 3.32
N THR A 115 1.17 6.00 2.06
CA THR A 115 2.10 4.92 1.70
C THR A 115 3.52 5.22 2.16
N TRP A 116 3.98 6.46 2.05
CA TRP A 116 5.29 6.88 2.54
C TRP A 116 5.41 6.79 4.07
N VAL A 117 4.41 7.30 4.79
CA VAL A 117 4.37 7.24 6.26
C VAL A 117 4.37 5.79 6.72
N VAL A 118 3.53 4.93 6.13
CA VAL A 118 3.45 3.51 6.47
C VAL A 118 4.77 2.79 6.16
N ASN A 119 5.36 3.04 4.98
CA ASN A 119 6.69 2.51 4.65
C ASN A 119 7.75 2.90 5.69
N TYR A 120 7.73 4.15 6.14
CA TYR A 120 8.65 4.66 7.15
C TYR A 120 8.46 3.98 8.51
N VAL A 121 7.21 3.83 8.97
CA VAL A 121 6.87 3.15 10.22
C VAL A 121 7.30 1.67 10.18
N VAL A 122 6.97 0.96 9.10
CA VAL A 122 7.37 -0.44 8.91
C VAL A 122 8.88 -0.58 8.90
N TYR A 123 9.59 0.33 8.23
CA TYR A 123 11.04 0.37 8.23
C TYR A 123 11.61 0.57 9.65
N LEU A 124 11.11 1.55 10.41
CA LEU A 124 11.55 1.79 11.79
C LEU A 124 11.33 0.56 12.68
N PHE A 125 10.15 -0.06 12.57
CA PHE A 125 9.80 -1.24 13.35
C PHE A 125 10.73 -2.42 13.05
N MET A 126 11.00 -2.70 11.78
CA MET A 126 11.96 -3.74 11.39
C MET A 126 13.38 -3.43 11.87
N LYS A 127 13.80 -2.16 11.84
CA LYS A 127 15.11 -1.74 12.34
C LYS A 127 15.24 -1.96 13.85
N LEU A 128 14.20 -1.66 14.63
CA LEU A 128 14.16 -1.90 16.07
C LEU A 128 14.19 -3.39 16.40
N LEU A 129 13.38 -4.21 15.73
CA LEU A 129 13.38 -5.66 15.87
C LEU A 129 14.74 -6.29 15.59
N ASN A 130 15.42 -5.85 14.52
CA ASN A 130 16.74 -6.37 14.16
C ASN A 130 17.84 -5.92 15.13
N ARG A 131 17.70 -4.76 15.80
CA ARG A 131 18.60 -4.37 16.90
C ARG A 131 18.44 -5.27 18.13
N SER A 132 17.21 -5.68 18.45
CA SER A 132 16.93 -6.58 19.57
C SER A 132 17.47 -8.01 19.39
N ARG A 133 17.77 -8.42 18.14
CA ARG A 133 18.30 -9.75 17.82
C ARG A 133 19.83 -9.85 17.78
N ARG A 134 20.57 -8.76 18.02
CA ARG A 134 22.01 -8.86 18.23
C ARG A 134 22.24 -9.30 19.68
N PRO A 135 22.76 -10.52 19.95
CA PRO A 135 23.19 -10.84 21.30
C PRO A 135 24.22 -9.79 21.72
N ILE A 136 24.02 -9.23 22.91
CA ILE A 136 25.05 -8.49 23.61
C ILE A 136 26.18 -9.52 23.82
N ALA A 137 27.28 -9.33 23.09
CA ALA A 137 28.49 -10.12 23.25
C ALA A 137 29.14 -9.82 24.61
#